data_AF-A0A8C2JWR2-F1
#
_entry.id   AF-A0A8C2JWR2-F1
#
_cell.length_a   1.000
_cell.length_b   1.000
_cell.length_c   1.000
_cell.angle_alpha   90.00
_cell.angle_beta   90.00
_cell.angle_gamma   90.00
#
_symmetry.space_group_name_H-M   'P 1'
#
loop_
_entity.id
_entity.type
_entity.pdbx_description
1 polymer ?
#
loop_
_entity_poly.entity_id
_entity_poly.type
_entity_poly.pdbx_seq_one_letter_code
_entity_poly.pdbx_strand_id
1 'polypeptide(L)'
;MNSRDWTLEDSYRATHLMHLDVGDSAQVYAAFLVYMDLTEVRKWKEVVGVSCPELQAVLLEAREKEGEAAQMIFPLPSHRSIKHREYETFTVILWYLARTHDLS
;
A
#
# COMPACT_ATOMS: atom_id res chain seq x y z
N MET A 1 28.44 10.21 9.34
CA MET A 1 27.11 9.56 9.32
C MET A 1 26.08 10.61 8.94
N ASN A 2 25.49 10.46 7.75
CA ASN A 2 24.72 11.50 7.08
C ASN A 2 23.23 11.39 7.47
N SER A 3 22.66 12.48 7.98
CA SER A 3 21.38 12.49 8.70
C SER A 3 20.18 12.93 7.85
N ARG A 4 20.25 12.97 6.50
CA ARG A 4 19.18 13.59 5.68
C ARG A 4 18.95 13.00 4.27
N ASP A 5 18.96 11.67 4.11
CA ASP A 5 18.59 11.06 2.80
C ASP A 5 17.17 10.45 2.80
N TRP A 6 16.65 10.05 3.97
CA TRP A 6 15.35 9.37 4.09
C TRP A 6 14.15 10.24 3.69
N THR A 7 14.23 11.56 3.80
CA THR A 7 13.12 12.47 3.45
C THR A 7 12.89 12.60 1.94
N LEU A 8 13.93 12.44 1.12
CA LEU A 8 13.79 12.52 -0.33
C LEU A 8 13.16 11.26 -0.89
N GLU A 9 13.55 10.10 -0.36
CA GLU A 9 13.01 8.81 -0.76
C GLU A 9 11.51 8.72 -0.43
N ASP A 10 11.11 9.12 0.79
CA ASP A 10 9.71 9.14 1.19
C ASP A 10 8.88 10.12 0.34
N SER A 11 9.45 11.27 -0.03
CA SER A 11 8.83 12.23 -0.95
C SER A 11 8.67 11.66 -2.37
N TYR A 12 9.67 10.91 -2.85
CA TYR A 12 9.61 10.24 -4.16
C TYR A 12 8.56 9.14 -4.17
N ARG A 13 8.45 8.36 -3.10
CA ARG A 13 7.44 7.30 -2.95
C ARG A 13 6.03 7.86 -2.84
N ALA A 14 5.84 8.93 -2.06
CA ALA A 14 4.56 9.63 -1.95
C ALA A 14 4.11 10.20 -3.30
N THR A 15 5.02 10.85 -4.04
CA THR A 15 4.70 11.34 -5.39
C THR A 15 4.46 10.20 -6.37
N HIS A 16 5.27 9.14 -6.35
CA HIS A 16 5.05 7.96 -7.20
C HIS A 16 3.68 7.33 -6.98
N LEU A 17 3.27 7.14 -5.72
CA LEU A 17 1.96 6.61 -5.33
C LEU A 17 0.82 7.43 -5.95
N MET A 18 0.93 8.77 -5.92
CA MET A 18 -0.07 9.67 -6.49
C MET A 18 -0.16 9.61 -8.02
N HIS A 19 0.87 9.10 -8.69
CA HIS A 19 0.89 8.93 -10.15
C HIS A 19 0.52 7.50 -10.59
N LEU A 20 0.22 6.59 -9.66
CA LEU A 20 -0.27 5.27 -10.02
C LEU A 20 -1.64 5.39 -10.68
N ASP A 21 -1.72 4.91 -11.92
CA ASP A 21 -2.95 4.96 -12.71
C ASP A 21 -3.91 3.86 -12.25
N VAL A 22 -4.80 4.23 -11.34
CA VAL A 22 -6.00 3.48 -10.98
C VAL A 22 -7.18 4.44 -11.12
N GLY A 23 -8.16 4.06 -11.93
CA GLY A 23 -9.25 4.93 -12.39
C GLY A 23 -10.22 5.47 -11.32
N ASP A 24 -9.86 5.46 -10.04
CA ASP A 24 -10.58 6.02 -8.90
C ASP A 24 -9.66 6.93 -8.07
N SER A 25 -9.77 8.25 -8.26
CA SER A 25 -8.95 9.23 -7.54
C SER A 25 -9.25 9.29 -6.04
N ALA A 26 -10.46 8.92 -5.62
CA ALA A 26 -10.80 8.82 -4.20
C ALA A 26 -10.05 7.66 -3.54
N GLN A 27 -9.82 6.58 -4.28
CA GLN A 27 -9.01 5.46 -3.84
C GLN A 27 -7.53 5.85 -3.73
N VAL A 28 -6.96 6.54 -4.74
CA VAL A 28 -5.57 7.03 -4.68
C VAL A 28 -5.37 7.95 -3.46
N TYR A 29 -6.33 8.85 -3.20
CA TYR A 29 -6.28 9.72 -2.05
C TYR A 29 -6.36 8.95 -0.71
N ALA A 30 -7.22 7.94 -0.62
CA ALA A 30 -7.28 7.07 0.57
C ALA A 30 -5.95 6.32 0.78
N ALA A 31 -5.33 5.80 -0.29
CA ALA A 31 -4.03 5.16 -0.22
C ALA A 31 -2.93 6.11 0.23
N PHE A 32 -2.93 7.35 -0.24
CA PHE A 32 -2.00 8.37 0.24
C PHE A 32 -2.17 8.68 1.73
N LEU A 33 -3.40 8.83 2.22
CA LEU A 33 -3.64 9.07 3.64
C LEU A 33 -3.15 7.91 4.51
N VAL A 34 -3.37 6.67 4.08
CA VAL A 34 -2.84 5.50 4.79
C VAL A 34 -1.32 5.43 4.71
N TYR A 35 -0.72 5.73 3.55
CA TYR A 35 0.73 5.82 3.41
C TYR A 35 1.32 6.78 4.45
N MET A 36 0.75 7.99 4.58
CA MET A 36 1.18 8.99 5.55
C MET A 36 1.02 8.50 7.00
N ASP A 37 -0.07 7.79 7.34
CA ASP A 37 -0.23 7.20 8.67
C ASP A 37 0.85 6.14 8.96
N LEU A 38 1.09 5.25 8.00
CA LEU A 38 2.10 4.18 8.13
C LEU A 38 3.51 4.76 8.28
N THR A 39 3.91 5.72 7.45
CA THR A 39 5.28 6.28 7.48
C THR A 39 5.46 7.32 8.58
N GLU A 40 4.51 8.24 8.76
CA GLU A 40 4.70 9.39 9.64
C GLU A 40 4.23 9.18 11.07
N VAL A 41 3.18 8.41 11.28
CA VAL A 41 2.61 8.18 12.62
C VAL A 41 3.13 6.86 13.18
N ARG A 42 2.98 5.77 12.43
CA ARG A 42 3.33 4.41 12.89
C ARG A 42 4.78 4.04 12.65
N LYS A 43 5.49 4.80 11.81
CA LYS A 43 6.91 4.59 11.48
C LYS A 43 7.23 3.21 10.89
N TRP A 44 6.27 2.64 10.17
CA TRP A 44 6.43 1.40 9.40
C TRP A 44 7.52 1.57 8.34
N LYS A 45 8.12 0.44 7.95
CA LYS A 45 9.26 0.37 7.05
C LYS A 45 8.84 -0.14 5.68
N GLU A 46 9.63 0.22 4.67
CA GLU A 46 9.49 -0.28 3.31
C GLU A 46 8.08 -0.11 2.74
N VAL A 47 7.41 1.00 3.07
CA VAL A 47 6.05 1.28 2.56
C VAL A 47 6.13 1.59 1.07
N VAL A 48 5.44 0.81 0.25
CA VAL A 48 5.40 0.93 -1.22
C VAL A 48 3.96 0.82 -1.71
N GLY A 49 3.59 1.68 -2.65
CA GLY A 49 2.30 1.60 -3.35
C GLY A 49 2.37 0.69 -4.56
N VAL A 50 1.37 -0.17 -4.74
CA VAL A 50 1.25 -1.12 -5.86
C VAL A 50 -0.12 -0.95 -6.50
N SER A 51 -0.18 -0.75 -7.83
CA SER A 51 -1.44 -0.70 -8.54
C SER A 51 -2.06 -2.11 -8.65
N CYS A 52 -3.35 -2.21 -8.34
CA CYS A 52 -4.17 -3.41 -8.50
C CYS A 52 -5.36 -3.09 -9.41
N PRO A 53 -5.22 -3.36 -10.73
CA PRO A 53 -6.28 -3.10 -11.70
C PRO A 53 -7.58 -3.86 -11.40
N GLU A 54 -7.50 -5.07 -10.84
CA GLU A 54 -8.65 -5.93 -10.51
C GLU A 54 -9.57 -5.29 -9.46
N LEU A 55 -8.99 -4.51 -8.56
CA LEU A 55 -9.71 -3.75 -7.53
C LEU A 55 -9.89 -2.27 -7.92
N GLN A 56 -9.28 -1.83 -9.03
CA GLN A 56 -9.13 -0.42 -9.40
C GLN A 56 -8.58 0.41 -8.24
N ALA A 57 -7.53 -0.11 -7.59
CA ALA A 57 -7.03 0.40 -6.32
C ALA A 57 -5.50 0.34 -6.23
N VAL A 58 -4.90 1.30 -5.54
CA VAL A 58 -3.54 1.22 -5.00
C VAL A 58 -3.59 0.43 -3.68
N LEU A 59 -2.88 -0.68 -3.63
CA LEU A 59 -2.57 -1.41 -2.41
C LEU A 59 -1.26 -0.89 -1.82
N LEU A 60 -1.05 -1.08 -0.52
CA LEU A 60 0.20 -0.74 0.15
C LEU A 60 0.86 -2.02 0.66
N GLU A 61 2.10 -2.27 0.24
CA GLU A 61 2.98 -3.24 0.88
C GLU A 61 3.83 -2.52 1.91
N ALA A 62 3.90 -3.04 3.14
CA ALA A 62 4.65 -2.41 4.21
C ALA A 62 5.05 -3.40 5.31
N ARG A 63 6.11 -3.08 6.06
CA ARG A 63 6.54 -3.85 7.24
C ARG A 63 6.34 -3.04 8.50
N GLU A 64 5.74 -3.63 9.53
CA GLU A 64 5.56 -2.94 10.81
C GLU A 64 6.91 -2.65 11.48
N LYS A 65 7.83 -3.63 11.43
CA LYS A 65 9.23 -3.44 11.83
C LYS A 65 10.18 -4.05 10.81
N GLU A 66 11.43 -3.59 10.86
CA GLU A 66 12.51 -4.15 10.04
C GLU A 66 12.68 -5.66 10.31
N GLY A 67 12.74 -6.46 9.24
CA GLY A 67 12.85 -7.92 9.33
C GLY A 67 11.55 -8.68 9.62
N GLU A 68 10.43 -8.01 9.92
CA GLU A 68 9.12 -8.65 10.03
C GLU A 68 8.50 -8.89 8.64
N ALA A 69 7.54 -9.81 8.54
CA ALA A 69 6.87 -10.12 7.28
C ALA A 69 6.17 -8.89 6.67
N ALA A 70 6.24 -8.77 5.34
CA ALA A 70 5.52 -7.73 4.62
C ALA A 70 4.01 -7.97 4.72
N GLN A 71 3.27 -6.91 5.00
CA GLN A 71 1.83 -6.89 5.08
C GLN A 71 1.28 -6.12 3.88
N MET A 72 0.21 -6.64 3.31
CA MET A 72 -0.54 -6.01 2.23
C MET A 72 -1.79 -5.37 2.81
N ILE A 73 -1.94 -4.08 2.55
CA ILE A 73 -3.02 -3.23 3.07
C ILE A 73 -3.85 -2.75 1.88
N PHE A 74 -5.18 -2.81 2.04
CA PHE A 74 -6.14 -2.27 1.08
C PHE A 74 -6.80 -1.01 1.65
N PRO A 75 -6.35 0.19 1.23
CA PRO A 75 -6.95 1.45 1.65
C PRO A 75 -8.33 1.64 1.02
N LEU A 76 -9.33 1.80 1.88
CA LEU A 76 -10.72 1.96 1.48
C LEU A 76 -11.21 3.37 1.80
N PRO A 77 -11.71 4.12 0.81
CA PRO A 77 -12.35 5.41 1.06
C PRO A 77 -13.57 5.25 1.99
N SER A 78 -13.67 6.08 3.03
CA SER A 78 -14.72 5.95 4.06
C SER A 78 -16.15 6.11 3.55
N HIS A 79 -16.33 6.74 2.40
CA HIS A 79 -17.63 6.94 1.75
C HIS A 79 -17.99 5.79 0.78
N ARG A 80 -17.08 4.84 0.55
CA ARG A 80 -17.28 3.69 -0.35
C ARG A 80 -17.56 2.45 0.47
N SER A 81 -18.63 1.73 0.13
CA SER A 81 -18.87 0.41 0.68
C SER A 81 -18.02 -0.63 -0.04
N ILE A 82 -17.55 -1.63 0.71
CA ILE A 82 -16.89 -2.80 0.15
C ILE A 82 -17.95 -3.75 -0.38
N LYS A 83 -17.84 -4.14 -1.64
CA LYS A 83 -18.66 -5.23 -2.19
C LYS A 83 -18.03 -6.56 -1.82
N HIS A 84 -18.86 -7.58 -1.59
CA HIS A 84 -18.38 -8.94 -1.29
C HIS A 84 -17.31 -9.43 -2.28
N ARG A 85 -17.54 -9.16 -3.58
CA ARG A 85 -16.60 -9.48 -4.65
C ARG A 85 -15.23 -8.81 -4.50
N GLU A 86 -15.17 -7.57 -4.02
CA GLU A 86 -13.90 -6.86 -3.83
C GLU A 86 -13.11 -7.46 -2.66
N TYR A 87 -13.81 -7.86 -1.59
CA TYR A 87 -13.20 -8.60 -0.49
C TYR A 87 -12.69 -9.98 -0.92
N GLU A 88 -13.47 -10.74 -1.69
CA GLU A 88 -13.04 -12.02 -2.26
C GLU A 88 -11.83 -11.86 -3.17
N THR A 89 -11.86 -10.88 -4.09
CA THR A 89 -10.72 -10.58 -4.96
C THR A 89 -9.48 -10.23 -4.14
N PHE A 90 -9.60 -9.38 -3.13
CA PHE A 90 -8.46 -9.02 -2.28
C PHE A 90 -7.89 -10.22 -1.52
N THR A 91 -8.74 -11.07 -0.93
CA THR A 91 -8.29 -12.27 -0.21
C THR A 91 -7.64 -13.31 -1.13
N VAL A 92 -8.13 -13.47 -2.35
CA VAL A 92 -7.49 -14.33 -3.37
C VAL A 92 -6.11 -13.78 -3.76
N ILE A 93 -5.99 -12.47 -3.98
CA ILE A 93 -4.71 -11.82 -4.28
C ILE A 93 -3.74 -12.01 -3.12
N LEU A 94 -4.16 -11.77 -1.88
CA LEU A 94 -3.34 -11.99 -0.69
C LEU A 94 -2.85 -13.43 -0.60
N TRP A 95 -3.72 -14.40 -0.83
CA TRP A 95 -3.37 -15.81 -0.80
C TRP A 95 -2.33 -16.16 -1.86
N TYR A 96 -2.49 -15.64 -3.09
CA TYR A 96 -1.55 -15.87 -4.16
C TYR A 96 -0.17 -15.26 -3.86
N LEU A 97 -0.14 -14.01 -3.41
CA LEU A 97 1.10 -13.31 -3.04
C LEU A 97 1.83 -14.04 -1.91
N ALA A 98 1.12 -14.42 -0.84
CA ALA A 98 1.69 -15.18 0.27
C ALA A 98 2.31 -16.51 -0.19
N ARG A 99 1.68 -17.21 -1.14
CA ARG A 99 2.18 -18.49 -1.65
C ARG A 99 3.44 -18.35 -2.51
N THR A 100 3.63 -17.22 -3.18
CA THR A 100 4.84 -16.97 -4.01
C THR A 100 6.07 -16.58 -3.19
N HIS A 101 5.88 -15.96 -2.01
CA HIS A 101 6.97 -15.52 -1.13
C HIS A 101 7.47 -16.61 -0.19
N ASP A 102 6.75 -17.73 -0.05
CA ASP A 102 7.13 -18.90 0.77
C ASP A 102 7.97 -19.93 -0.01
N LEU A 103 8.30 -19.64 -1.29
CA LEU A 103 9.05 -20.52 -2.20
C LEU A 103 10.46 -20.00 -2.55
N SER A 104 10.92 -18.92 -1.90
CA SER A 104 12.28 -18.36 -2.05
C SER A 104 13.09 -18.54 -0.76
#